data_AF-A0AAU4RSU4-F1
#
_entry.id   AF-A0AAU4RSU4-F1
#
_cell.length_a   1.000
_cell.length_b   1.000
_cell.length_c   1.000
_cell.angle_alpha   90.00
_cell.angle_beta   90.00
_cell.angle_gamma   90.00
#
_symmetry.space_group_name_H-M   'P 1'
#
loop_
_entity.id
_entity.type
_entity.pdbx_description
1 polymer ?
#
loop_
_entity_poly.entity_id
_entity_poly.type
_entity_poly.pdbx_seq_one_letter_code
_entity_poly.pdbx_strand_id
1 'polypeptide(L)'
;MAPCPFHDDNTPSFSWNTDRQLWKCHSCGKGGDAFTLIMEKEGTDFVGARALAASLAFATRDAGGGGERLSGSSYAGRRKVSPRPGDRSRGGGYTPAWRRR
;
A
#
# COMPACT_ATOMS: atom_id res chain seq x y z
N MET A 1 9.25 7.12 -3.46
CA MET A 1 8.89 6.34 -2.27
C MET A 1 9.19 7.20 -1.05
N ALA A 2 8.27 7.31 -0.09
CA ALA A 2 8.39 8.17 1.10
C ALA A 2 8.15 7.37 2.39
N PRO A 3 8.54 7.86 3.58
CA PRO A 3 8.10 7.27 4.84
C PRO A 3 6.58 7.42 5.02
N CYS A 4 5.95 6.47 5.70
CA CYS A 4 4.51 6.49 5.91
C CYS A 4 4.13 7.47 7.04
N PRO A 5 3.12 8.33 6.86
CA PRO A 5 2.71 9.27 7.90
C PRO A 5 1.90 8.63 9.04
N PHE A 6 1.51 7.35 8.91
CA PHE A 6 0.58 6.68 9.83
C PHE A 6 1.23 5.69 10.80
N HIS A 7 2.50 5.38 10.61
CA HIS A 7 3.26 4.53 11.51
C HIS A 7 4.73 4.87 11.36
N ASP A 8 5.51 4.60 12.40
CA ASP A 8 6.95 4.81 12.37
C ASP A 8 7.59 3.76 11.46
N ASP A 9 8.04 4.20 10.28
CA ASP A 9 8.68 3.34 9.27
C ASP A 9 10.09 3.85 8.98
N ASN A 10 11.07 2.97 9.19
CA ASN A 10 12.47 3.23 8.89
C ASN A 10 12.80 3.04 7.41
N THR A 11 11.90 2.44 6.63
CA THR A 11 12.08 2.16 5.20
C THR A 11 11.02 2.91 4.39
N PRO A 12 11.37 3.59 3.29
CA PRO A 12 10.38 4.37 2.54
C PRO A 12 9.38 3.44 1.81
N SER A 13 8.21 3.23 2.41
CA SER A 13 7.18 2.28 1.97
C SER A 13 5.91 2.91 1.40
N PHE A 14 5.80 4.24 1.44
CA PHE A 14 4.68 5.00 0.90
C PHE A 14 4.87 5.29 -0.59
N SER A 15 3.85 4.94 -1.38
CA SER A 15 3.81 5.14 -2.82
C SER A 15 2.57 5.94 -3.22
N TRP A 16 2.76 6.83 -4.20
CA TRP A 16 1.70 7.64 -4.80
C TRP A 16 1.67 7.39 -6.31
N ASN A 17 0.50 7.11 -6.85
CA ASN A 17 0.26 7.00 -8.29
C ASN A 17 -0.58 8.21 -8.72
N THR A 18 0.03 9.14 -9.46
CA THR A 18 -0.63 10.36 -9.93
C THR A 18 -1.66 10.09 -11.01
N ASP A 19 -1.45 9.10 -11.88
CA ASP A 19 -2.35 8.79 -12.98
C ASP A 19 -3.69 8.25 -12.48
N ARG A 20 -3.61 7.40 -11.45
CA ARG A 20 -4.79 6.79 -10.82
C ARG A 20 -5.30 7.60 -9.63
N GLN A 21 -4.53 8.60 -9.17
CA GLN A 21 -4.79 9.38 -7.96
C GLN A 21 -4.98 8.53 -6.70
N LEU A 22 -4.15 7.49 -6.56
CA LEU A 22 -4.22 6.54 -5.45
C LEU A 22 -2.89 6.46 -4.71
N TRP A 23 -2.97 6.20 -3.42
CA TRP A 23 -1.81 5.96 -2.58
C TRP A 23 -1.88 4.61 -1.88
N LYS A 24 -0.70 4.08 -1.54
CA LYS A 24 -0.59 2.88 -0.72
C LYS A 24 0.70 2.86 0.07
N CYS A 25 0.60 2.48 1.33
CA CYS A 25 1.72 2.03 2.13
C CYS A 25 1.85 0.51 2.08
N HIS A 26 3.03 0.03 1.72
CA HIS A 26 3.30 -1.41 1.60
C HIS A 26 3.62 -2.09 2.94
N SER A 27 3.96 -1.32 3.98
CA SER A 27 4.28 -1.83 5.31
C SER A 27 3.03 -2.00 6.19
N CYS A 28 2.21 -0.96 6.31
CA CYS A 28 0.99 -1.02 7.15
C CYS A 28 -0.27 -1.45 6.39
N GLY A 29 -0.21 -1.55 5.06
CA GLY A 29 -1.32 -1.99 4.22
C GLY A 29 -2.40 -0.95 3.96
N LYS A 30 -2.33 0.23 4.58
CA LYS A 30 -3.23 1.35 4.32
C LYS A 30 -3.09 1.89 2.90
N GLY A 31 -4.20 2.34 2.33
CA GLY A 31 -4.23 2.92 0.99
C GLY A 31 -5.62 3.40 0.62
N GLY A 32 -5.70 4.27 -0.38
CA GLY A 32 -6.95 4.86 -0.85
C GLY A 32 -6.69 6.03 -1.80
N ASP A 33 -7.57 7.01 -1.76
CA ASP A 33 -7.51 8.24 -2.57
C ASP A 33 -6.96 9.43 -1.76
N ALA A 34 -6.86 10.60 -2.39
CA ALA A 34 -6.40 11.80 -1.70
C ALA A 34 -7.27 12.18 -0.49
N PHE A 35 -8.58 11.91 -0.55
CA PHE A 35 -9.50 12.25 0.54
C PHE A 35 -9.33 11.31 1.72
N THR A 36 -9.14 9.99 1.50
CA THR A 36 -8.87 9.05 2.60
C THR A 36 -7.58 9.39 3.33
N LEU A 37 -6.56 9.90 2.62
CA LEU A 37 -5.33 10.37 3.27
C LEU A 37 -5.62 11.53 4.23
N ILE A 38 -6.38 12.53 3.79
CA ILE A 38 -6.72 13.72 4.58
C ILE A 38 -7.61 13.34 5.76
N MET A 39 -8.64 12.51 5.52
CA MET A 39 -9.54 12.04 6.57
C MET A 39 -8.78 11.28 7.65
N GLU A 40 -7.88 10.36 7.28
CA GLU A 40 -7.09 9.60 8.27
C GLU A 40 -6.04 10.45 8.99
N LYS A 41 -5.44 11.43 8.30
CA LYS A 41 -4.39 12.28 8.89
C LYS A 41 -4.96 13.34 9.83
N GLU A 42 -6.05 13.98 9.44
CA GLU A 42 -6.66 15.08 10.17
C GLU A 42 -7.83 14.63 11.06
N GLY A 43 -8.23 13.35 10.97
CA GLY A 43 -9.38 12.82 11.73
C GLY A 43 -10.70 13.48 11.35
N THR A 44 -10.85 13.88 10.09
CA THR A 44 -12.04 14.59 9.58
C THR A 44 -12.96 13.66 8.80
N ASP A 45 -14.22 14.06 8.65
CA ASP A 45 -15.17 13.42 7.77
C ASP A 45 -14.94 13.87 6.30
N PHE A 46 -15.65 13.25 5.35
CA PHE A 46 -15.49 13.57 3.93
C PHE A 46 -15.76 15.04 3.61
N VAL A 47 -16.73 15.68 4.29
CA VAL A 47 -17.04 17.09 4.07
C VAL A 47 -15.91 17.97 4.59
N GLY A 48 -15.41 17.71 5.79
CA GLY A 48 -14.23 18.38 6.35
C GLY A 48 -12.99 18.21 5.47
N ALA A 49 -12.72 16.99 5.00
CA ALA A 49 -11.60 16.71 4.12
C ALA A 49 -11.71 17.46 2.78
N ARG A 50 -12.91 17.57 2.21
CA ARG A 50 -13.15 18.35 0.99
C ARG A 50 -12.94 19.86 1.20
N ALA A 51 -13.39 20.39 2.34
CA ALA A 51 -13.17 21.79 2.69
C ALA A 51 -11.67 22.10 2.86
N LEU A 52 -10.92 21.22 3.51
CA LEU A 52 -9.46 21.33 3.65
C LEU A 52 -8.73 21.19 2.32
N ALA A 53 -9.16 20.27 1.46
CA ALA A 53 -8.59 20.14 0.12
C ALA A 53 -8.84 21.41 -0.72
N ALA A 54 -10.04 21.99 -0.63
CA ALA A 54 -10.39 23.22 -1.33
C ALA A 54 -9.58 24.42 -0.81
N SER A 55 -9.39 24.54 0.51
CA SER A 55 -8.61 25.63 1.10
C SER A 55 -7.12 25.56 0.74
N LEU A 56 -6.59 24.35 0.55
CA LEU A 56 -5.22 24.10 0.10
C LEU A 56 -5.04 24.27 -1.42
N ALA A 57 -6.08 24.72 -2.14
CA ALA A 57 -6.07 24.86 -3.59
C ALA A 57 -5.71 23.56 -4.34
N PHE A 58 -6.17 22.40 -3.85
CA PHE A 58 -6.23 21.20 -4.68
C PHE A 58 -7.26 21.45 -5.79
N ALA A 59 -6.77 21.71 -7.00
CA ALA A 59 -7.62 21.74 -8.19
C ALA A 59 -8.25 20.36 -8.37
N THR A 60 -9.46 20.18 -7.85
CA THR A 60 -10.29 18.98 -8.02
C THR A 60 -10.82 18.93 -9.45
N ARG A 61 -9.94 18.84 -10.44
CA ARG A 61 -10.31 18.31 -11.74
C ARG A 61 -10.34 16.80 -11.59
N ASP A 62 -11.57 16.29 -11.46
CA ASP A 62 -11.90 14.88 -11.69
C ASP A 62 -11.17 13.90 -10.75
N ALA A 63 -11.10 14.21 -9.45
CA ALA A 63 -10.92 13.17 -8.44
C ALA A 63 -12.21 12.35 -8.36
N GLY A 64 -12.42 11.52 -9.39
CA GLY A 64 -13.54 10.61 -9.52
C GLY A 64 -13.59 9.74 -8.27
N GLY A 65 -14.65 9.94 -7.48
CA GLY A 65 -14.97 9.08 -6.36
C GLY A 65 -15.06 7.64 -6.86
N GLY A 66 -14.15 6.80 -6.38
CA GLY A 66 -14.21 5.35 -6.59
C GLY A 66 -15.34 4.75 -5.76
N GLY A 67 -16.59 5.03 -6.15
CA GLY A 67 -17.75 4.28 -5.72
C GLY A 67 -17.63 2.83 -6.19
N GLU A 68 -17.98 1.92 -5.29
CA GLU A 68 -18.15 0.47 -5.50
C GLU A 68 -16.94 -0.38 -5.90
N ARG A 69 -16.67 -1.38 -5.04
CA ARG A 69 -16.11 -2.69 -5.41
C ARG A 69 -14.69 -2.70 -6.00
N LEU A 70 -13.75 -2.02 -5.34
CA LEU A 70 -12.34 -2.49 -5.36
C LEU A 70 -12.15 -3.75 -4.49
N SER A 71 -13.09 -4.71 -4.56
CA SER A 71 -12.87 -6.12 -4.21
C SER A 71 -12.08 -6.77 -5.35
N GLY A 72 -10.87 -6.29 -5.53
CA GLY A 72 -10.03 -6.63 -6.68
C GLY A 72 -8.75 -5.84 -6.59
N SER A 73 -8.22 -5.74 -5.38
CA SER A 73 -7.02 -5.02 -5.09
C SER A 73 -5.90 -5.57 -5.97
N SER A 74 -5.50 -4.81 -6.99
CA SER A 74 -4.18 -4.95 -7.62
C SER A 74 -3.04 -4.86 -6.57
N TYR A 75 -3.36 -4.47 -5.34
CA TYR A 75 -2.48 -4.38 -4.20
C TYR A 75 -2.73 -5.44 -3.10
N ALA A 76 -3.75 -6.30 -3.23
CA ALA A 76 -4.06 -7.42 -2.32
C ALA A 76 -4.34 -8.72 -3.09
N GLY A 77 -4.01 -8.74 -4.38
CA GLY A 77 -3.59 -9.96 -5.05
C GLY A 77 -2.13 -10.20 -4.70
N ARG A 78 -1.85 -11.14 -3.79
CA ARG A 78 -0.68 -11.98 -4.05
C ARG A 78 -0.91 -12.56 -5.43
N ARG A 79 -0.27 -12.01 -6.47
CA ARG A 79 0.01 -12.82 -7.64
C ARG A 79 0.70 -14.05 -7.06
N LYS A 80 0.09 -15.23 -7.19
CA LYS A 80 0.86 -16.46 -7.02
C LYS A 80 1.95 -16.33 -8.08
N VAL A 81 3.15 -15.90 -7.68
CA VAL A 81 4.32 -16.02 -8.52
C VAL A 81 4.42 -17.52 -8.74
N SER A 82 4.17 -17.98 -9.97
CA SER A 82 4.37 -19.37 -10.31
C SER A 82 5.80 -19.72 -9.87
N PRO A 83 5.99 -20.82 -9.10
CA PRO A 83 7.33 -21.24 -8.71
C PRO A 83 8.21 -21.30 -9.96
N ARG A 84 9.39 -20.69 -9.91
CA ARG A 84 10.37 -20.88 -10.98
C ARG A 84 10.67 -22.37 -11.07
N PRO A 85 10.81 -22.95 -12.28
CA PRO A 85 11.23 -24.34 -12.41
C PRO A 85 12.53 -24.56 -11.64
N GLY A 86 12.47 -25.33 -10.54
CA GLY A 86 13.62 -25.60 -9.66
C GLY A 86 13.48 -25.17 -8.20
N ASP A 87 12.44 -24.45 -7.80
CA ASP A 87 12.18 -24.10 -6.40
C ASP A 87 11.63 -25.32 -5.62
N ARG A 88 12.53 -26.22 -5.20
CA ARG A 88 12.22 -27.35 -4.34
C ARG A 88 12.09 -26.85 -2.90
N SER A 89 10.98 -27.18 -2.25
CA SER A 89 10.76 -27.01 -0.82
C SER A 89 12.00 -27.46 -0.04
N ARG A 90 12.69 -26.52 0.61
CA ARG A 90 13.85 -26.80 1.47
C ARG A 90 13.40 -27.53 2.74
N GLY A 91 13.04 -28.80 2.59
CA GLY A 91 12.88 -29.77 3.67
C GLY A 91 14.11 -30.67 3.68
N GLY A 92 15.19 -30.20 4.29
CA GLY A 92 16.45 -30.95 4.39
C GLY A 92 17.43 -30.18 5.24
N GLY A 93 17.46 -30.48 6.54
CA GLY A 93 18.40 -29.87 7.47
C GLY A 93 19.84 -30.09 7.02
N TYR A 94 20.63 -29.03 6.97
CA TYR A 94 22.07 -29.12 6.75
C TYR A 94 22.69 -29.96 7.86
N THR A 95 23.13 -31.18 7.51
CA THR A 95 23.97 -31.99 8.39
C THR A 95 25.41 -31.77 7.97
N PRO A 96 26.22 -31.01 8.74
CA PRO A 96 27.61 -30.77 8.38
C PRO A 96 28.40 -32.08 8.39
N ALA A 97 29.42 -32.18 7.52
CA ALA A 97 30.16 -33.41 7.23
C ALA A 97 30.79 -34.07 8.47
N TRP A 98 31.13 -33.30 9.50
CA TRP A 98 31.71 -33.80 10.75
C TRP A 98 30.73 -34.59 11.63
N ARG A 99 29.41 -34.50 11.36
CA ARG A 99 28.36 -35.15 12.15
C ARG A 99 27.90 -36.50 11.59
N ARG A 100 28.52 -36.99 10.51
CA ARG A 100 28.30 -38.34 9.96
C ARG A 100 29.36 -39.28 10.56
N ARG A 101 29.04 -39.92 11.69
CA ARG A 101 29.81 -41.04 12.25
C ARG A 101 28.85 -42.09 12.79
#